data_AF-A0A4Y8CG96-F1
#
_entry.id   AF-A0A4Y8CG96-F1
#
_cell.length_a   1.000
_cell.length_b   1.000
_cell.length_c   1.000
_cell.angle_alpha   90.00
_cell.angle_beta   90.00
_cell.angle_gamma   90.00
#
_symmetry.space_group_name_H-M   'P 1'
#
loop_
_entity.id
_entity.type
_entity.pdbx_description
1 polymer ?
#
loop_
_entity_poly.entity_id
_entity_poly.type
_entity_poly.pdbx_seq_one_letter_code
_entity_poly.pdbx_strand_id
1 'polypeptide(L)'
;MGLKDNLKAVKNELNTEEQFIENFIKGERFIRKYKFYISAVVIILVAWFAGNFIISKINDYKTKEANEIYANLIQDPSNKNLLEQLKNKNTNLYAIFLLKENINDFNNTALQNELKQIY
;
A
#
# COMPACT_ATOMS: atom_id res chain seq x y z
N MET A 1 17.39 -35.51 -46.29
CA MET A 1 16.32 -34.65 -45.74
C MET A 1 15.31 -34.47 -46.85
N GLY A 2 14.31 -35.34 -46.85
CA GLY A 2 13.42 -35.57 -47.99
C GLY A 2 12.02 -35.05 -47.72
N LEU A 3 11.16 -35.13 -48.73
CA LEU A 3 9.74 -34.74 -48.69
C LEU A 3 9.00 -35.22 -47.43
N LYS A 4 9.39 -36.36 -46.84
CA LYS A 4 8.84 -36.90 -45.59
C LYS A 4 9.08 -36.01 -44.37
N ASP A 5 10.21 -35.32 -44.29
CA ASP A 5 10.53 -34.42 -43.17
C ASP A 5 9.72 -33.12 -43.29
N ASN A 6 9.59 -32.59 -44.51
CA ASN A 6 8.74 -31.42 -44.82
C ASN A 6 7.26 -31.72 -44.53
N LEU A 7 6.76 -32.91 -44.91
CA LEU A 7 5.38 -33.31 -44.61
C LEU A 7 5.13 -33.47 -43.10
N LYS A 8 6.11 -33.92 -42.33
CA LYS A 8 6.01 -33.98 -40.86
C LYS A 8 5.99 -32.60 -40.22
N ALA A 9 6.81 -31.66 -40.71
CA ALA A 9 6.82 -30.28 -40.24
C ALA A 9 5.45 -29.61 -40.47
N VAL A 10 4.92 -29.70 -41.70
CA VAL A 10 3.60 -29.16 -42.04
C VAL A 10 2.48 -29.80 -41.19
N LYS A 11 2.53 -31.11 -40.96
CA LYS A 11 1.54 -31.79 -40.10
C LYS A 11 1.60 -31.32 -38.64
N ASN A 12 2.79 -31.05 -38.12
CA ASN A 12 2.96 -30.54 -36.76
C ASN A 12 2.49 -29.09 -36.63
N GLU A 13 2.73 -28.26 -37.64
CA GLU A 13 2.22 -26.88 -37.68
C GLU A 13 0.68 -26.88 -37.70
N LEU A 14 0.06 -27.67 -38.57
CA LEU A 14 -1.41 -27.80 -38.63
C LEU A 14 -2.03 -28.30 -37.31
N ASN A 15 -1.41 -29.29 -36.65
CA ASN A 15 -1.87 -29.77 -35.35
C ASN A 15 -1.72 -28.69 -34.25
N THR A 16 -0.67 -27.87 -34.34
CA THR A 16 -0.46 -26.75 -33.42
C THR A 16 -1.52 -25.67 -33.62
N GLU A 17 -1.85 -25.33 -34.87
CA GLU A 17 -2.93 -24.40 -35.20
C GLU A 17 -4.29 -24.90 -34.74
N GLU A 18 -4.59 -26.19 -34.94
CA GLU A 18 -5.84 -26.80 -34.49
C GLU A 18 -5.98 -26.76 -32.96
N GLN A 19 -4.91 -27.06 -32.23
CA GLN A 19 -4.88 -26.92 -30.77
C GLN A 19 -5.06 -25.47 -30.32
N PHE A 20 -4.50 -24.51 -31.07
CA PHE A 20 -4.70 -23.08 -30.79
C PHE A 20 -6.17 -22.69 -30.91
N ILE A 21 -6.82 -23.11 -31.99
CA ILE A 21 -8.24 -22.83 -32.24
C ILE A 21 -9.12 -23.54 -31.19
N GLU A 22 -8.82 -24.80 -30.87
CA GLU A 22 -9.55 -25.55 -29.86
C GLU A 22 -9.45 -24.88 -28.47
N ASN A 23 -8.25 -24.44 -28.10
CA ASN A 23 -8.02 -23.74 -26.85
C ASN A 23 -8.70 -22.36 -26.83
N PHE A 24 -8.74 -21.65 -27.95
CA PHE A 24 -9.47 -20.39 -28.08
C PHE A 24 -10.97 -20.58 -27.86
N ILE A 25 -11.58 -21.59 -28.51
CA ILE A 25 -12.99 -21.92 -28.37
C ILE A 25 -13.33 -22.37 -26.94
N LYS A 26 -12.46 -23.20 -26.33
CA LYS A 26 -12.59 -23.60 -24.92
C LYS A 26 -12.51 -22.37 -23.99
N GLY A 27 -11.59 -21.45 -24.26
CA GLY A 27 -11.43 -20.18 -23.55
C GLY A 27 -12.68 -19.31 -23.64
N GLU A 28 -13.24 -19.13 -24.83
CA GLU A 28 -14.49 -18.38 -25.03
C GLU A 28 -15.65 -18.99 -24.22
N ARG A 29 -15.79 -20.32 -24.28
CA ARG A 29 -16.84 -21.03 -23.54
C ARG A 29 -16.65 -20.93 -22.03
N PHE A 30 -15.40 -20.96 -21.56
CA PHE A 30 -15.07 -20.74 -20.15
C PHE A 30 -15.44 -19.32 -19.70
N ILE A 31 -15.02 -18.29 -20.43
CA ILE A 31 -15.35 -16.90 -20.11
C ILE A 31 -16.87 -16.70 -20.12
N ARG A 32 -17.57 -17.22 -21.12
CA ARG A 32 -19.05 -17.10 -21.21
C ARG A 32 -19.75 -17.81 -20.06
N LYS A 33 -19.25 -18.96 -19.61
CA LYS A 33 -19.79 -19.72 -18.47
C LYS A 33 -19.56 -19.01 -17.13
N TYR A 34 -18.37 -18.46 -16.93
CA TYR A 34 -17.96 -17.83 -15.67
C TYR A 34 -18.00 -16.30 -15.69
N LYS A 35 -18.66 -15.68 -16.68
CA LYS A 35 -18.69 -14.22 -16.89
C LYS A 35 -18.98 -13.41 -15.63
N PHE A 36 -19.90 -13.91 -14.79
CA PHE A 36 -20.27 -13.26 -13.54
C PHE A 36 -19.14 -13.32 -12.49
N TYR A 37 -18.51 -14.48 -12.33
CA TYR A 37 -17.38 -14.66 -11.43
C TYR A 37 -16.17 -13.84 -11.89
N ILE A 38 -15.88 -13.83 -13.19
CA ILE A 38 -14.79 -13.03 -13.76
C ILE A 38 -15.06 -11.54 -13.51
N SER A 39 -16.29 -11.05 -13.75
CA SER A 39 -16.64 -9.66 -13.45
C SER A 39 -16.52 -9.34 -11.95
N ALA A 40 -16.91 -10.26 -11.07
CA ALA A 40 -16.79 -10.06 -9.62
C ALA A 40 -15.32 -9.94 -9.20
N VAL A 41 -14.44 -10.81 -9.72
CA VAL A 41 -12.99 -10.73 -9.47
C VAL A 41 -12.43 -9.40 -9.95
N VAL A 42 -12.80 -8.96 -11.16
CA VAL A 42 -12.35 -7.66 -11.71
C VAL A 42 -12.78 -6.51 -10.81
N ILE A 43 -14.04 -6.50 -10.34
CA ILE A 43 -14.54 -5.46 -9.42
C ILE A 43 -13.77 -5.45 -8.11
N ILE A 44 -13.50 -6.62 -7.52
CA ILE A 44 -12.71 -6.73 -6.29
C ILE A 44 -11.30 -6.19 -6.50
N LEU A 45 -10.68 -6.51 -7.64
CA LEU A 45 -9.33 -6.08 -7.97
C LEU A 45 -9.26 -4.56 -8.14
N VAL A 46 -10.24 -3.96 -8.82
CA VAL A 46 -10.37 -2.50 -8.95
C VAL A 46 -10.60 -1.84 -7.60
N ALA A 47 -11.50 -2.38 -6.77
CA ALA A 47 -11.77 -1.87 -5.44
C ALA A 47 -10.55 -1.92 -4.53
N TRP A 48 -9.78 -3.02 -4.59
CA TRP A 48 -8.52 -3.16 -3.86
C TRP A 48 -7.50 -2.10 -4.32
N PHE A 49 -7.34 -1.89 -5.62
CA PHE A 49 -6.41 -0.89 -6.15
C PHE A 49 -6.81 0.54 -5.74
N ALA A 50 -8.10 0.87 -5.88
CA ALA A 50 -8.64 2.16 -5.46
C ALA A 50 -8.49 2.39 -3.96
N GLY A 51 -8.78 1.38 -3.14
CA GLY A 51 -8.62 1.42 -1.69
C GLY A 51 -7.17 1.71 -1.28
N ASN A 52 -6.21 0.98 -1.86
CA ASN A 52 -4.79 1.20 -1.59
C ASN A 52 -4.34 2.60 -1.99
N PHE A 53 -4.80 3.10 -3.15
CA PHE A 53 -4.45 4.44 -3.61
C PHE A 53 -4.95 5.54 -2.65
N ILE A 54 -6.20 5.41 -2.18
CA ILE A 54 -6.78 6.35 -1.22
C ILE A 54 -6.05 6.28 0.12
N ILE A 55 -5.80 5.07 0.63
CA ILE A 55 -5.09 4.86 1.90
C ILE A 55 -3.69 5.46 1.85
N SER A 56 -2.96 5.28 0.74
CA SER A 56 -1.64 5.88 0.55
C SER A 56 -1.69 7.40 0.68
N LYS A 57 -2.62 8.06 -0.03
CA LYS A 57 -2.76 9.53 0.07
C LYS A 57 -3.15 10.00 1.46
N ILE A 58 -4.00 9.27 2.16
CA ILE A 58 -4.38 9.59 3.54
C ILE A 58 -3.17 9.46 4.46
N ASN A 59 -2.35 8.42 4.30
CA ASN A 59 -1.15 8.22 5.12
C ASN A 59 -0.10 9.31 4.86
N ASP A 60 0.08 9.71 3.60
CA ASP A 60 0.95 10.84 3.24
C ASP A 60 0.47 12.13 3.89
N TYR A 61 -0.84 12.41 3.82
CA TYR A 61 -1.44 13.59 4.46
C TYR A 61 -1.25 13.59 5.96
N LYS A 62 -1.56 12.47 6.64
CA LYS A 62 -1.38 12.33 8.09
C LYS A 62 0.08 12.52 8.51
N THR A 63 1.02 11.99 7.73
CA THR A 63 2.45 12.13 7.99
C THR A 63 2.88 13.58 7.84
N LYS A 64 2.44 14.25 6.76
CA LYS A 64 2.73 15.67 6.53
C LYS A 64 2.17 16.55 7.65
N GLU A 65 0.91 16.33 8.03
CA GLU A 65 0.23 17.08 9.08
C GLU A 65 0.94 16.90 10.43
N ALA A 66 1.35 15.68 10.79
CA ALA A 66 2.11 15.43 12.02
C ALA A 66 3.48 16.15 12.01
N ASN A 67 4.16 16.17 10.86
CA ASN A 67 5.43 16.90 10.70
C ASN A 67 5.23 18.42 10.80
N GLU A 68 4.15 18.96 10.23
CA GLU A 68 3.81 20.39 10.33
C GLU A 68 3.52 20.78 11.78
N ILE A 69 2.76 19.97 12.51
CA ILE A 69 2.51 20.18 13.95
C ILE A 69 3.83 20.16 14.72
N TYR A 70 4.69 19.18 14.48
CA TYR A 70 6.01 19.09 15.12
C TYR A 70 6.88 20.32 14.82
N ALA A 71 6.93 20.77 13.57
CA ALA A 71 7.70 21.95 13.17
C ALA A 71 7.19 23.23 13.85
N ASN A 72 5.86 23.39 13.98
CA ASN A 72 5.27 24.50 14.71
C ASN A 72 5.54 24.40 16.22
N LEU A 73 5.51 23.20 16.79
CA LEU A 73 5.79 22.95 18.20
C LEU A 73 7.26 23.24 18.56
N ILE A 74 8.21 23.02 17.64
CA ILE A 74 9.61 23.44 17.84
C ILE A 74 9.72 24.96 17.96
N GLN A 75 8.91 25.71 17.20
CA GLN A 75 8.91 27.18 17.21
C GLN A 75 8.18 27.75 18.43
N ASP A 76 7.08 27.10 18.85
CA ASP A 76 6.31 27.45 20.05
C ASP A 76 6.15 26.22 20.98
N PRO A 77 7.19 25.90 21.79
CA PRO A 77 7.20 24.70 22.64
C PRO A 77 6.17 24.73 23.77
N SER A 78 5.64 25.91 24.11
CA SER A 78 4.68 26.08 25.20
C SER A 78 3.24 25.78 24.75
N ASN A 79 3.03 25.52 23.47
CA ASN A 79 1.72 25.31 22.90
C ASN A 79 1.12 23.94 23.25
N LYS A 80 0.40 23.90 24.37
CA LYS A 80 -0.26 22.67 24.87
C LYS A 80 -1.23 22.05 23.86
N ASN A 81 -1.88 22.86 23.03
CA ASN A 81 -2.81 22.36 22.03
C ASN A 81 -2.08 21.60 20.91
N LEU A 82 -0.98 22.15 20.38
CA LEU A 82 -0.16 21.46 19.38
C LEU A 82 0.49 20.20 19.97
N LEU A 83 0.87 20.22 21.25
CA LEU A 83 1.44 19.07 21.94
C LEU A 83 0.45 17.90 22.01
N GLU A 84 -0.81 18.16 22.41
CA GLU A 84 -1.86 17.13 22.41
C GLU A 84 -2.20 16.64 21.01
N GLN A 85 -2.23 17.54 20.01
CA GLN A 85 -2.45 17.14 18.62
C GLN A 85 -1.33 16.23 18.10
N LEU A 86 -0.07 16.53 18.43
CA LEU A 86 1.08 15.72 18.05
C LEU A 86 1.00 14.34 18.71
N LYS A 87 0.69 14.28 20.00
CA LYS A 87 0.51 13.02 20.75
C LYS A 87 -0.54 12.11 20.11
N ASN A 88 -1.68 12.68 19.71
CA ASN A 88 -2.77 11.91 19.10
C ASN A 88 -2.48 11.48 17.66
N LYS A 89 -1.74 12.29 16.89
CA LYS A 89 -1.46 11.97 15.48
C LYS A 89 -0.21 11.11 15.29
N ASN A 90 0.83 11.34 16.08
CA ASN A 90 2.10 10.63 15.96
C ASN A 90 2.84 10.57 17.31
N THR A 91 2.61 9.49 18.05
CA THR A 91 3.26 9.22 19.34
C THR A 91 4.79 9.21 19.26
N ASN A 92 5.36 8.76 18.14
CA ASN A 92 6.82 8.72 17.97
C ASN A 92 7.42 10.13 17.86
N LEU A 93 6.80 11.01 17.07
CA LEU A 93 7.23 12.41 16.98
C LEU A 93 7.00 13.16 18.29
N TYR A 94 5.93 12.85 19.02
CA TYR A 94 5.71 13.37 20.37
C TYR A 94 6.82 12.92 21.34
N ALA A 95 7.21 11.64 21.33
CA ALA A 95 8.33 11.15 22.13
C ALA A 95 9.65 11.86 21.77
N ILE A 96 9.93 12.04 20.48
CA ILE A 96 11.12 12.78 20.02
C ILE A 96 11.09 14.23 20.52
N PHE A 97 9.93 14.89 20.48
CA PHE A 97 9.79 16.23 21.04
C PHE A 97 10.08 16.26 22.56
N LEU A 98 9.47 15.35 23.32
CA LEU A 98 9.69 15.26 24.77
C LEU A 98 11.16 14.96 25.11
N LEU A 99 11.83 14.10 24.34
CA LEU A 99 13.26 13.83 24.50
C LEU A 99 14.09 15.10 24.28
N LYS A 100 13.80 15.86 23.23
CA LYS A 100 14.45 17.15 22.97
C LYS A 100 14.26 18.12 24.15
N GLU A 101 13.04 18.25 24.66
CA GLU A 101 12.77 19.14 25.79
C GLU A 101 13.42 18.64 27.09
N ASN A 102 13.47 17.33 27.33
CA ASN A 102 14.17 16.76 28.48
C ASN A 102 15.70 16.97 28.42
N ILE A 103 16.31 17.00 27.23
CA ILE A 103 17.72 17.37 27.10
C ILE A 103 17.95 18.82 27.55
N ASN A 104 16.99 19.71 27.28
CA ASN A 104 17.06 21.11 27.70
C ASN A 104 16.71 21.31 29.19
N ASP A 105 15.89 20.42 29.76
CA ASP A 105 15.45 20.42 31.17
C ASP A 105 15.50 19.01 31.78
N PHE A 106 16.72 18.56 32.10
CA PHE A 106 17.01 17.20 32.54
C PHE A 106 16.36 16.82 33.88
N ASN A 107 16.09 17.82 34.72
CA ASN A 107 15.55 17.64 36.07
C ASN A 107 14.02 17.56 36.10
N ASN A 108 13.36 17.67 34.94
CA ASN A 108 11.91 17.65 34.86
C ASN A 108 11.34 16.24 35.03
N THR A 109 10.94 15.91 36.27
CA THR A 109 10.38 14.60 36.62
C THR A 109 9.05 14.30 35.92
N ALA A 110 8.29 15.33 35.52
CA ALA A 110 7.05 15.15 34.79
C ALA A 110 7.32 14.67 33.36
N LEU A 111 8.28 15.28 32.64
CA LEU A 111 8.68 14.86 31.30
C LEU A 111 9.24 13.42 31.30
N GLN A 112 10.03 13.05 32.31
CA GLN A 112 10.55 11.69 32.44
C GLN A 112 9.43 10.65 32.65
N ASN A 113 8.39 10.99 33.41
CA ASN A 113 7.25 10.11 33.62
C ASN A 113 6.41 9.97 32.34
N GLU A 114 6.22 11.04 31.57
CA GLU A 114 5.53 10.96 30.28
C GLU A 114 6.30 10.07 29.28
N LEU A 115 7.63 10.20 29.19
CA LEU A 115 8.45 9.34 28.33
C LEU A 115 8.36 7.86 28.71
N LYS A 116 8.33 7.53 30.01
CA LYS A 116 8.14 6.16 30.51
C LYS A 116 6.74 5.58 30.29
N GLN A 117 5.74 6.40 29.97
CA GLN A 117 4.40 5.90 29.62
C GLN A 117 4.27 5.59 28.13
N ILE A 118 5.19 6.12 27.31
CA ILE A 118 5.20 5.91 25.86
C ILE A 118 5.97 4.63 25.47
N TYR A 119 6.94 4.22 26.28
CA TYR A 119 7.78 3.01 26.12
C TYR A 119 7.64 2.06 27.30
#